data_AF-A0A2E7QCZ6-F1
#
_entry.id   AF-A0A2E7QCZ6-F1
#
_cell.length_a   1.000
_cell.length_b   1.000
_cell.length_c   1.000
_cell.angle_alpha   90.00
_cell.angle_beta   90.00
_cell.angle_gamma   90.00
#
_symmetry.space_group_name_H-M   'P 1'
#
loop_
_entity.id
_entity.type
_entity.pdbx_description
1 polymer ?
#
loop_
_entity_poly.entity_id
_entity_poly.type
_entity_poly.pdbx_seq_one_letter_code
_entity_poly.pdbx_strand_id
1 'polypeptide(L)'
;MASDELSDREKAALLWAEHVTKNTAREENGVYEKVREQFSEKETVDLTLIACFFNFFNRLTDSLKIQIESKSEVEKIKSSVSLDPDKVKKYLEITLRDWPAEFPVPNPDK
;
A
#
# COMPACT_ATOMS: atom_id res chain seq x y z
N MET A 1 -14.72 -22.80 -5.25
CA MET A 1 -13.66 -22.57 -4.25
C MET A 1 -13.24 -23.89 -3.58
N ALA A 2 -12.86 -24.90 -4.36
CA ALA A 2 -12.37 -26.18 -3.85
C ALA A 2 -10.97 -26.40 -4.45
N SER A 3 -10.03 -25.57 -4.02
CA SER A 3 -8.61 -25.83 -4.26
C SER A 3 -8.07 -26.51 -3.01
N ASP A 4 -7.46 -27.68 -3.20
CA ASP A 4 -6.86 -28.45 -2.12
C ASP A 4 -5.54 -27.82 -1.62
N GLU A 5 -5.01 -26.83 -2.36
CA GLU A 5 -3.78 -26.11 -2.04
C GLU A 5 -3.97 -24.98 -1.01
N LEU A 6 -5.23 -24.63 -0.70
CA LEU A 6 -5.54 -23.54 0.23
C LEU A 6 -6.07 -24.10 1.55
N SER A 7 -5.53 -23.60 2.65
CA SER A 7 -6.06 -23.82 3.99
C SER A 7 -7.47 -23.22 4.14
N ASP A 8 -8.23 -23.70 5.12
CA ASP A 8 -9.58 -23.19 5.40
C ASP A 8 -9.56 -21.70 5.76
N ARG A 9 -8.49 -21.25 6.43
CA ARG A 9 -8.26 -19.83 6.74
C ARG A 9 -8.03 -18.99 5.48
N GLU A 10 -7.25 -19.47 4.52
CA GLU A 10 -7.03 -18.78 3.25
C GLU A 10 -8.29 -18.75 2.38
N LYS A 11 -9.06 -19.85 2.37
CA LYS A 11 -10.37 -19.91 1.71
C LYS A 11 -11.34 -18.88 2.30
N ALA A 12 -11.40 -18.76 3.63
CA ALA A 12 -12.20 -17.75 4.31
C ALA A 12 -11.74 -16.32 3.97
N ALA A 13 -10.42 -16.09 3.87
CA ALA A 13 -9.89 -14.79 3.46
C ALA A 13 -10.31 -14.41 2.02
N LEU A 14 -10.20 -15.35 1.07
CA LEU A 14 -10.61 -15.13 -0.32
C LEU A 14 -12.12 -14.90 -0.42
N LEU A 15 -12.92 -15.69 0.30
CA LEU A 15 -14.36 -15.51 0.38
C LEU A 15 -14.70 -14.10 0.87
N TRP A 16 -14.10 -13.67 1.98
CA TRP A 16 -14.31 -12.32 2.51
C TRP A 16 -13.92 -11.25 1.50
N ALA A 17 -12.72 -11.35 0.91
CA ALA A 17 -12.22 -10.39 -0.06
C ALA A 17 -13.14 -10.27 -1.28
N GLU A 18 -13.68 -11.38 -1.79
CA GLU A 18 -14.64 -11.36 -2.90
C GLU A 18 -15.92 -10.62 -2.53
N HIS A 19 -16.49 -10.90 -1.35
CA HIS A 19 -17.71 -10.25 -0.89
C HIS A 19 -17.52 -8.76 -0.56
N VAL A 20 -16.39 -8.36 0.01
CA VAL A 20 -16.04 -6.94 0.20
C VAL A 20 -15.87 -6.24 -1.15
N THR A 21 -15.24 -6.90 -2.12
CA THR A 21 -15.02 -6.34 -3.47
C THR A 21 -16.32 -6.10 -4.23
N LYS A 22 -17.25 -7.06 -4.15
CA LYS A 22 -18.60 -6.95 -4.72
C LYS A 22 -19.57 -6.12 -3.87
N ASN A 23 -19.13 -5.67 -2.68
CA ASN A 23 -19.95 -4.98 -1.68
C ASN A 23 -21.19 -5.78 -1.24
N THR A 24 -21.10 -7.11 -1.25
CA THR A 24 -22.16 -8.04 -0.80
C THR A 24 -21.94 -8.52 0.62
N ALA A 25 -20.82 -8.18 1.27
CA ALA A 25 -20.57 -8.46 2.68
C ALA A 25 -21.58 -7.78 3.64
N ARG A 26 -22.28 -6.74 3.16
CA ARG A 26 -23.33 -6.03 3.91
C ARG A 26 -24.67 -6.78 3.94
N GLU A 27 -24.83 -7.80 3.12
CA GLU A 27 -26.06 -8.56 2.98
C GLU A 27 -26.13 -9.67 4.02
N GLU A 28 -27.35 -10.13 4.33
CA GLU A 28 -27.57 -11.23 5.26
C GLU A 28 -27.35 -12.59 4.57
N ASN A 29 -26.10 -12.86 4.19
CA ASN A 29 -25.69 -14.07 3.45
C ASN A 29 -24.81 -15.03 4.28
N GLY A 30 -24.61 -14.73 5.57
CA GLY A 30 -23.85 -15.57 6.49
C GLY A 30 -22.34 -15.57 6.27
N VAL A 31 -21.81 -14.68 5.41
CA VAL A 31 -20.37 -14.66 5.08
C VAL A 31 -19.52 -14.17 6.25
N TYR A 32 -20.03 -13.21 7.02
CA TYR A 32 -19.31 -12.64 8.16
C TYR A 32 -19.06 -13.71 9.23
N GLU A 33 -20.09 -14.50 9.55
CA GLU A 33 -20.05 -15.58 10.52
C GLU A 33 -19.03 -16.65 10.12
N LYS A 34 -19.06 -17.08 8.85
CA LYS A 34 -18.09 -18.05 8.30
C LYS A 34 -16.65 -17.55 8.39
N VAL A 35 -16.41 -16.27 8.19
CA VAL A 35 -15.06 -15.67 8.28
C VAL A 35 -14.61 -15.57 9.73
N ARG A 36 -15.52 -15.27 10.66
CA ARG A 36 -15.26 -15.22 12.11
C ARG A 36 -14.90 -16.57 12.72
N GLU A 37 -15.19 -17.69 12.04
CA GLU A 37 -14.70 -19.02 12.45
C GLU A 37 -13.17 -19.14 12.31
N GLN A 38 -12.56 -18.39 11.38
CA GLN A 38 -11.12 -18.49 11.05
C GLN A 38 -10.32 -17.25 11.45
N PHE A 39 -11.00 -16.12 11.70
CA PHE A 39 -10.37 -14.83 12.01
C PHE A 39 -10.99 -14.20 13.26
N SER A 40 -10.14 -13.64 14.11
CA SER A 40 -10.58 -12.77 15.20
C SER A 40 -11.11 -11.44 14.65
N GLU A 41 -11.85 -10.69 15.49
CA GLU A 41 -12.40 -9.39 15.12
C GLU A 41 -11.35 -8.40 14.57
N LYS A 42 -10.22 -8.32 15.27
CA LYS A 42 -9.10 -7.46 14.86
C LYS A 42 -8.56 -7.88 13.50
N GLU A 43 -8.39 -9.18 13.26
CA GLU A 43 -7.91 -9.67 11.98
C GLU A 43 -8.95 -9.50 10.86
N THR A 44 -10.26 -9.59 11.14
CA THR A 44 -11.30 -9.28 10.16
C THR A 44 -11.28 -7.80 9.76
N VAL A 45 -11.03 -6.89 10.72
CA VAL A 45 -10.84 -5.47 10.42
C VAL A 45 -9.62 -5.27 9.53
N ASP A 46 -8.47 -5.86 9.89
CA ASP A 46 -7.22 -5.77 9.11
C ASP A 46 -7.43 -6.33 7.68
N LEU A 47 -8.07 -7.49 7.56
CA LEU A 47 -8.40 -8.13 6.28
C LEU A 47 -9.32 -7.24 5.42
N THR A 48 -10.31 -6.59 6.03
CA THR A 48 -11.23 -5.67 5.35
C THR A 48 -10.49 -4.44 4.85
N LEU A 49 -9.61 -3.86 5.65
CA LEU A 49 -8.82 -2.69 5.27
C LEU A 49 -7.91 -2.99 4.07
N ILE A 50 -7.27 -4.16 4.04
CA ILE A 50 -6.44 -4.59 2.91
C ILE A 50 -7.31 -4.74 1.65
N ALA A 51 -8.44 -5.44 1.73
CA ALA A 51 -9.35 -5.60 0.60
C ALA A 51 -9.84 -4.23 0.08
N CYS A 52 -10.26 -3.33 0.97
CA CYS A 52 -10.69 -1.97 0.64
C CYS A 52 -9.57 -1.17 -0.05
N PHE A 53 -8.33 -1.25 0.45
CA PHE A 53 -7.20 -0.53 -0.13
C PHE A 53 -6.94 -0.95 -1.58
N PHE A 54 -6.86 -2.26 -1.86
CA PHE A 54 -6.69 -2.75 -3.23
C PHE A 54 -7.89 -2.41 -4.11
N ASN A 55 -9.10 -2.49 -3.58
CA ASN A 55 -10.31 -2.11 -4.28
C ASN A 55 -10.36 -0.62 -4.65
N PHE A 56 -9.83 0.25 -3.80
CA PHE A 56 -9.65 1.67 -4.10
C PHE A 56 -8.58 1.87 -5.18
N PHE A 57 -7.42 1.23 -4.99
CA PHE A 57 -6.28 1.43 -5.87
C PHE A 57 -6.54 0.91 -7.29
N ASN A 58 -7.15 -0.27 -7.43
CA ASN A 58 -7.55 -0.81 -8.73
C ASN A 58 -8.50 0.14 -9.46
N ARG A 59 -9.51 0.71 -8.76
CA ARG A 59 -10.42 1.68 -9.37
C ARG A 59 -9.71 2.96 -9.79
N LEU A 60 -8.76 3.44 -9.00
CA LEU A 60 -7.93 4.60 -9.31
C LEU A 60 -7.10 4.33 -10.58
N THR A 61 -6.36 3.24 -10.62
CA THR A 61 -5.48 2.88 -11.74
C THR A 61 -6.27 2.64 -13.02
N ASP A 62 -7.39 1.91 -12.93
CA ASP A 62 -8.24 1.57 -14.07
C ASP A 62 -8.92 2.82 -14.64
N SER A 63 -9.47 3.68 -13.79
CA SER A 63 -10.16 4.91 -14.23
C SER A 63 -9.21 5.89 -14.92
N LEU A 64 -7.97 5.96 -14.45
CA LEU A 64 -6.93 6.83 -15.02
C LEU A 64 -6.17 6.16 -16.16
N LYS A 65 -6.47 4.90 -16.49
CA LYS A 65 -5.78 4.10 -17.51
C LYS A 65 -4.27 4.09 -17.30
N ILE A 66 -3.84 4.00 -16.04
CA ILE A 66 -2.42 3.93 -15.69
C ILE A 66 -1.85 2.66 -16.32
N GLN A 67 -0.91 2.82 -17.25
CA GLN A 67 -0.27 1.68 -17.89
C GLN A 67 0.66 1.01 -16.88
N ILE A 68 0.54 -0.30 -16.76
CA ILE A 68 1.49 -1.10 -15.99
C ILE A 68 2.83 -0.98 -16.70
N GLU A 69 3.83 -0.49 -15.96
CA GLU A 69 5.20 -0.44 -16.44
C GLU A 69 5.63 -1.82 -16.95
N SER A 70 6.28 -1.87 -18.10
CA SER A 70 6.80 -3.15 -18.58
C SER A 70 7.78 -3.70 -17.54
N LYS A 71 7.85 -5.03 -17.41
CA LYS A 71 8.77 -5.67 -16.44
C LYS A 71 10.21 -5.13 -16.53
N SER A 72 10.64 -4.77 -17.74
CA SER A 72 11.95 -4.17 -17.99
C SER A 72 12.14 -2.75 -17.39
N GLU A 73 11.06 -1.98 -17.18
CA GLU A 73 11.13 -0.69 -16.47
C GLU A 73 11.14 -0.90 -14.95
N VAL A 74 10.34 -1.84 -14.43
CA VAL A 74 10.33 -2.18 -13.00
C VAL A 74 11.68 -2.73 -12.54
N GLU A 75 12.33 -3.55 -13.37
CA GLU A 75 13.68 -4.08 -13.11
C GLU A 75 14.77 -2.98 -13.09
N LYS A 76 14.51 -1.79 -13.65
CA LYS A 76 15.42 -0.62 -13.53
C LYS A 76 15.33 0.06 -12.17
N ILE A 77 14.26 -0.19 -11.40
CA ILE A 77 14.16 0.23 -10.01
C ILE A 77 15.14 -0.64 -9.20
N LYS A 78 16.42 -0.25 -9.24
CA LYS A 78 17.46 -0.90 -8.43
C LYS A 78 17.12 -0.74 -6.95
N SER A 79 17.55 -1.73 -6.15
CA SER A 79 17.58 -1.69 -4.68
C SER A 79 17.86 -0.28 -4.19
N SER A 80 17.07 0.18 -3.22
CA SER A 80 17.17 1.49 -2.55
C SER A 80 18.57 2.05 -2.66
N VAL A 81 18.70 3.22 -3.31
CA VAL A 81 19.96 3.89 -3.63
C VAL A 81 20.99 3.60 -2.53
N SER A 82 22.01 2.78 -2.86
CA SER A 82 23.17 2.64 -1.98
C SER A 82 23.78 4.03 -1.88
N LEU A 83 23.51 4.72 -0.78
CA LEU A 83 24.04 6.05 -0.53
C LEU A 83 25.55 5.91 -0.37
N ASP A 84 26.28 6.48 -1.32
CA ASP A 84 27.73 6.58 -1.28
C ASP A 84 28.14 7.51 -0.12
N PRO A 85 28.83 7.02 0.92
CA PRO A 85 29.18 7.82 2.10
C PRO A 85 29.96 9.08 1.76
N ASP A 86 30.83 9.04 0.74
CA ASP A 86 31.65 10.18 0.35
C ASP A 86 30.81 11.28 -0.32
N LYS A 87 29.79 10.90 -1.10
CA LYS A 87 28.84 11.85 -1.69
C LYS A 87 27.98 12.52 -0.63
N VAL A 88 27.52 11.76 0.37
CA VAL A 88 26.75 12.31 1.50
C VAL A 88 27.61 13.29 2.29
N LYS A 89 28.86 12.92 2.62
CA LYS A 89 29.80 13.79 3.31
C LYS A 89 30.04 15.09 2.55
N LYS A 90 30.34 15.02 1.25
CA LYS A 90 30.57 16.20 0.41
C LYS A 90 29.35 17.11 0.33
N TYR A 91 28.15 16.54 0.25
CA TYR A 91 26.91 17.31 0.29
C TYR A 91 26.77 18.07 1.60
N LEU A 92 26.97 17.39 2.74
CA LEU A 92 26.90 18.01 4.06
C LEU A 92 27.98 19.08 4.26
N GLU A 93 29.19 18.88 3.74
CA GLU A 93 30.26 19.89 3.77
C GLU A 93 29.87 21.15 3.01
N ILE A 94 29.25 21.01 1.83
CA ILE A 94 28.72 22.15 1.06
C ILE A 94 27.63 22.86 1.87
N THR A 95 26.69 22.10 2.43
CA THR A 95 25.61 22.64 3.26
C THR A 95 26.14 23.38 4.49
N LEU A 96 27.15 22.85 5.17
CA LEU A 96 27.77 23.48 6.33
C LEU A 96 28.54 24.76 5.94
N ARG A 97 29.27 24.73 4.82
CA ARG A 97 30.01 25.90 4.32
C ARG A 97 29.06 27.05 4.01
N ASP A 98 27.92 26.75 3.42
CA ASP A 98 26.96 27.74 2.94
C ASP A 98 25.81 27.96 3.95
N TRP A 99 25.95 27.46 5.19
CA TRP A 99 24.94 27.58 6.25
C TRP A 99 24.87 29.03 6.77
N PRO A 100 23.75 29.75 6.58
CA PRO A 100 23.67 31.14 7.01
C PRO A 100 23.55 31.22 8.54
N ALA A 101 24.13 32.27 9.14
CA ALA A 101 23.99 32.55 10.57
C ALA A 101 22.53 32.90 10.94
N GLU A 102 21.80 33.51 10.01
CA GLU A 102 20.38 33.85 10.14
C GLU A 102 19.64 33.44 8.88
N PHE A 103 18.51 32.76 9.05
CA PHE A 103 17.64 32.42 7.93
C PHE A 103 16.82 33.64 7.49
N PRO A 104 16.56 33.80 6.19
CA PRO A 104 15.74 34.90 5.71
C PRO A 104 14.35 34.84 6.33
N VAL A 105 13.86 35.99 6.81
CA VAL A 105 12.49 36.13 7.31
C VAL A 105 11.53 35.90 6.12
N PRO A 106 10.44 35.13 6.28
CA PRO A 106 9.42 35.00 5.24
C PRO A 106 9.00 36.39 4.74
N ASN A 107 8.77 36.48 3.43
CA ASN A 107 8.29 37.73 2.84
C ASN A 107 6.98 38.13 3.56
N PRO A 108 6.81 39.39 3.98
CA PRO A 108 5.59 39.80 4.67
C PRO A 108 4.39 39.53 3.77
N ASP A 109 3.34 38.95 4.33
CA ASP A 109 2.09 38.70 3.64
C ASP A 109 1.57 40.02 3.05
N LYS A 110 1.35 40.05 1.73
CA LYS A 110 0.68 41.16 1.04
C LYS A 110 -0.82 41.02 1.15
#